data_AF-A0AAD6NV93-F1
#
_entry.id   AF-A0AAD6NV93-F1
#
_cell.length_a   1.000
_cell.length_b   1.000
_cell.length_c   1.000
_cell.angle_alpha   90.00
_cell.angle_beta   90.00
_cell.angle_gamma   90.00
#
_symmetry.space_group_name_H-M   'P 1'
#
loop_
_entity.id
_entity.type
_entity.pdbx_description
1 polymer ?
#
loop_
_entity_poly.entity_id
_entity_poly.type
_entity_poly.pdbx_seq_one_letter_code
_entity_poly.pdbx_strand_id
1 'polypeptide(L)'
;MQCNAMRSLDETASLFNVDNDAVKRTIDGFLIMINCSCLDEHRFFTWRMDYKVQKWDTWESISSRFGFFVVAMPEKVVVPSVIVTLDVLCGCSNNADMVIYEVQNGF
;
A
#
# COMPACT_ATOMS: atom_id res chain seq x y z
N MET A 1 11.17 23.32 0.54
CA MET A 1 11.99 22.09 0.68
C MET A 1 11.48 21.34 1.89
N GLN A 2 10.68 20.31 1.66
CA GLN A 2 10.21 19.43 2.73
C GLN A 2 11.13 18.21 2.70
N CYS A 3 11.99 18.06 3.70
CA CYS A 3 12.77 16.85 3.87
C CYS A 3 11.78 15.71 4.09
N ASN A 4 11.52 14.91 3.05
CA ASN A 4 10.92 13.59 3.23
C ASN A 4 11.92 12.81 4.08
N ALA A 5 11.64 12.67 5.37
CA ALA A 5 12.39 11.75 6.21
C ALA A 5 12.27 10.38 5.52
N MET A 6 13.40 9.82 5.08
CA MET A 6 13.43 8.45 4.55
C MET A 6 12.86 7.56 5.65
N ARG A 7 11.69 6.96 5.42
CA ARG A 7 11.10 6.01 6.38
C ARG A 7 12.11 4.92 6.69
N SER A 8 12.08 4.40 7.91
CA SER A 8 12.85 3.19 8.22
C SER A 8 12.21 1.96 7.58
N LEU A 9 12.93 0.83 7.58
CA LEU A 9 12.35 -0.46 7.21
C LEU A 9 11.19 -0.81 8.15
N ASP A 10 11.38 -0.61 9.46
CA ASP A 10 10.36 -0.88 10.49
C ASP A 10 9.10 -0.03 10.31
N GLU A 11 9.26 1.25 10.01
CA GLU A 11 8.14 2.17 9.75
C GLU A 11 7.38 1.77 8.50
N THR A 12 8.09 1.30 7.47
CA THR A 12 7.48 0.82 6.23
C THR A 12 6.74 -0.50 6.47
N ALA A 13 7.37 -1.47 7.13
CA ALA A 13 6.76 -2.74 7.50
C ALA A 13 5.49 -2.52 8.34
N SER A 14 5.56 -1.63 9.33
CA SER A 14 4.41 -1.26 10.17
C SER A 14 3.28 -0.60 9.39
N LEU A 15 3.60 0.29 8.43
CA LEU A 15 2.59 0.95 7.61
C LEU A 15 1.83 -0.05 6.74
N PHE A 16 2.53 -1.02 6.16
CA PHE A 16 1.96 -2.06 5.31
C PHE A 16 1.48 -3.29 6.12
N ASN A 17 1.63 -3.29 7.44
CA ASN A 17 1.27 -4.44 8.30
C ASN A 17 1.88 -5.77 7.78
N VAL A 18 3.18 -5.72 7.42
CA VAL A 18 3.97 -6.88 7.00
C VAL A 18 5.18 -7.06 7.92
N ASP A 19 5.82 -8.22 7.85
CA ASP A 19 7.07 -8.47 8.54
C ASP A 19 8.23 -7.67 7.90
N ASN A 20 9.26 -7.36 8.69
CA ASN A 20 10.39 -6.55 8.23
C ASN A 20 11.17 -7.18 7.07
N ASP A 21 11.25 -8.51 7.03
CA ASP A 21 11.90 -9.27 5.95
C ASP A 21 11.15 -9.17 4.62
N ALA A 22 9.87 -8.80 4.66
CA ALA A 22 9.05 -8.49 3.50
C ALA A 22 9.40 -7.14 2.85
N VAL A 23 10.19 -6.29 3.51
CA VAL A 23 10.53 -4.95 3.02
C VAL A 23 12.00 -4.88 2.60
N LYS A 24 12.25 -4.46 1.35
CA LYS A 24 13.60 -4.24 0.81
C LYS A 24 13.77 -2.80 0.37
N ARG A 25 14.95 -2.20 0.60
CA ARG A 25 15.28 -0.88 0.05
C ARG A 25 15.55 -0.97 -1.46
N THR A 26 15.05 -0.01 -2.21
CA THR A 26 15.43 0.22 -3.61
C THR A 26 16.21 1.53 -3.73
N ILE A 27 16.61 1.90 -4.95
CA ILE A 27 17.33 3.16 -5.22
C ILE A 27 16.45 4.38 -4.89
N ASP A 28 15.15 4.25 -5.09
CA ASP A 28 14.15 5.32 -5.06
C ASP A 28 13.05 5.12 -4.00
N GLY A 29 13.11 4.04 -3.20
CA GLY A 29 12.10 3.75 -2.20
C GLY A 29 12.21 2.36 -1.57
N PHE A 30 11.09 1.65 -1.55
CA PHE A 30 10.95 0.33 -0.94
C PHE A 30 10.18 -0.62 -1.85
N LEU A 31 10.62 -1.87 -1.89
CA LEU A 31 9.87 -2.99 -2.42
C LEU A 31 9.22 -3.72 -1.24
N ILE A 32 7.89 -3.81 -1.24
CA ILE A 32 7.12 -4.52 -0.24
C ILE A 32 6.60 -5.82 -0.86
N MET A 33 6.98 -6.96 -0.28
CA MET A 33 6.50 -8.29 -0.68
C MET A 33 5.17 -8.57 0.02
N ILE A 34 4.15 -8.94 -0.75
CA ILE A 34 2.79 -9.18 -0.27
C ILE A 34 2.25 -10.49 -0.86
N ASN A 35 1.27 -11.08 -0.18
CA ASN A 35 0.53 -12.22 -0.71
C ASN A 35 -0.75 -11.73 -1.40
N CYS A 36 -0.74 -11.73 -2.73
CA CYS A 36 -1.85 -11.26 -3.54
C CYS A 36 -3.02 -12.27 -3.56
N SER A 37 -4.24 -11.82 -3.32
CA SER A 37 -5.43 -12.66 -3.47
C SER A 37 -5.89 -12.65 -4.93
N CYS A 38 -5.62 -13.74 -5.65
CA CYS A 38 -5.96 -13.91 -7.06
C CYS A 38 -7.08 -14.93 -7.24
N LEU A 39 -8.28 -14.54 -6.82
CA LEU A 39 -9.49 -15.33 -7.01
C LEU A 39 -10.11 -14.96 -8.37
N ASP A 40 -10.37 -15.97 -9.21
CA ASP A 40 -10.84 -15.81 -10.59
C ASP A 40 -12.19 -15.06 -10.71
N GLU A 41 -12.97 -15.04 -9.63
CA GLU A 41 -14.29 -14.39 -9.58
C GLU A 41 -14.21 -12.88 -9.30
N HIS A 42 -13.03 -12.35 -8.93
CA HIS A 42 -12.86 -10.95 -8.58
C HIS A 42 -12.43 -10.10 -9.78
N ARG A 43 -13.06 -8.93 -9.94
CA ARG A 43 -12.72 -7.96 -11.00
C ARG A 43 -11.29 -7.41 -10.89
N PHE A 44 -10.74 -7.38 -9.68
CA PHE A 44 -9.39 -6.92 -9.38
C PHE A 44 -8.75 -7.92 -8.42
N PHE A 45 -7.45 -8.18 -8.61
CA PHE A 45 -6.65 -8.90 -7.62
C PHE A 45 -6.13 -7.90 -6.60
N THR A 46 -6.37 -8.22 -5.33
CA THR A 46 -6.07 -7.31 -4.23
C THR A 46 -5.39 -8.04 -3.10
N TRP A 47 -4.57 -7.30 -2.38
CA TRP A 47 -4.06 -7.68 -1.07
C TRP A 47 -4.76 -6.81 -0.04
N ARG A 48 -5.33 -7.49 0.96
CA ARG A 48 -6.17 -6.87 1.97
C ARG A 48 -5.35 -6.59 3.22
N MET A 49 -5.45 -5.37 3.71
CA MET A 49 -4.78 -4.96 4.95
C MET A 49 -5.68 -4.06 5.79
N ASP A 50 -5.46 -4.09 7.11
CA ASP A 50 -6.15 -3.21 8.04
C ASP A 50 -5.32 -1.95 8.30
N TYR A 51 -5.98 -0.80 8.28
CA TYR A 51 -5.37 0.49 8.51
C TYR A 51 -6.09 1.24 9.63
N LYS A 52 -5.34 1.67 10.64
CA LYS A 52 -5.86 2.55 11.69
C LYS A 52 -5.79 3.99 11.21
N VAL A 53 -6.96 4.58 10.96
CA VAL A 53 -7.12 5.97 10.55
C VAL A 53 -6.50 6.91 11.58
N GLN A 54 -5.61 7.78 11.13
CA GLN A 54 -4.95 8.80 11.93
C GLN A 54 -5.77 10.09 11.95
N LYS A 55 -5.46 10.96 12.92
CA LYS A 55 -6.04 12.30 12.96
C LYS A 55 -5.61 13.05 11.68
N TRP A 56 -6.59 13.65 11.00
CA TRP A 56 -6.42 14.41 9.74
C TRP A 56 -6.22 13.60 8.47
N ASP A 57 -6.37 12.28 8.52
CA ASP A 57 -6.40 11.51 7.29
C ASP A 57 -7.60 11.91 6.41
N THR A 58 -7.32 12.04 5.12
CA THR A 58 -8.31 12.02 4.04
C THR A 58 -8.10 10.75 3.21
N TRP A 59 -9.10 10.34 2.45
CA TRP A 59 -8.98 9.21 1.51
C TRP A 59 -7.81 9.39 0.53
N GLU A 60 -7.63 10.61 0.01
CA GLU A 60 -6.48 10.96 -0.83
C GLU A 60 -5.14 10.80 -0.10
N SER A 61 -5.04 11.25 1.16
CA SER A 61 -3.80 11.13 1.94
C SER A 61 -3.48 9.68 2.33
N ILE A 62 -4.51 8.85 2.53
CA ILE A 62 -4.33 7.42 2.78
C ILE A 62 -3.84 6.78 1.48
N SER A 63 -4.55 6.99 0.37
CA SER A 63 -4.21 6.45 -0.93
C SER A 63 -2.77 6.79 -1.34
N SER A 64 -2.34 8.04 -1.17
CA SER A 64 -0.98 8.47 -1.52
C SER A 64 0.12 7.80 -0.69
N ARG A 65 -0.14 7.45 0.58
CA ARG A 65 0.83 6.72 1.42
C ARG A 65 1.12 5.31 0.91
N PHE A 66 0.19 4.75 0.14
CA PHE A 66 0.24 3.43 -0.47
C PHE A 66 0.42 3.50 -2.00
N GLY A 67 1.00 4.59 -2.53
CA GLY A 67 1.29 4.72 -3.97
C GLY A 67 0.05 4.78 -4.86
N PHE A 68 -1.08 5.20 -4.32
CA PHE A 68 -2.39 5.22 -4.98
C PHE A 68 -2.92 3.87 -5.47
N PHE A 69 -2.41 2.76 -4.91
CA PHE A 69 -2.86 1.42 -5.27
C PHE A 69 -4.12 0.95 -4.53
N VAL A 70 -4.66 1.77 -3.61
CA VAL A 70 -5.89 1.45 -2.85
C VAL A 70 -7.11 1.63 -3.75
N VAL A 71 -7.81 0.53 -4.05
CA VAL A 71 -8.97 0.53 -4.97
C VAL A 71 -10.32 0.52 -4.29
N ALA A 72 -10.40 0.04 -3.06
CA ALA A 72 -11.61 0.12 -2.26
C ALA A 72 -11.34 0.95 -1.01
N MET A 73 -12.05 2.07 -0.92
CA MET A 73 -12.16 2.88 0.29
C MET A 73 -13.63 2.81 0.72
N PRO A 74 -13.94 2.45 1.98
CA PRO A 74 -15.32 2.41 2.42
C PRO A 74 -15.97 3.79 2.22
N GLU A 75 -17.20 3.84 1.72
CA GLU A 75 -17.97 5.08 1.45
C GLU A 75 -18.20 5.97 2.70
N LYS A 76 -17.69 5.55 3.87
CA LYS A 76 -17.80 6.30 5.11
C LYS A 76 -16.86 7.51 5.10
N VAL A 77 -17.29 8.55 5.81
CA VAL A 77 -16.40 9.64 6.23
C VAL A 77 -15.19 9.04 6.96
N VAL A 78 -14.00 9.58 6.71
CA VAL A 78 -12.77 9.17 7.41
C VAL A 78 -12.90 9.55 8.89
N VAL A 79 -13.04 8.56 9.77
CA VAL A 79 -13.17 8.77 11.22
C VAL A 79 -11.87 8.37 11.91
N PRO A 80 -11.19 9.29 12.63
CA PRO A 80 -9.95 8.98 13.34
C PRO A 80 -10.10 7.83 14.33
N SER A 81 -9.02 7.07 14.50
CA SER A 81 -8.91 5.88 15.37
C SER A 81 -9.73 4.65 14.97
N VAL A 82 -10.55 4.74 13.91
CA VAL A 82 -11.25 3.59 13.34
C VAL A 82 -10.29 2.76 12.50
N ILE A 83 -10.43 1.43 12.58
CA ILE A 83 -9.75 0.51 11.67
C ILE A 83 -10.61 0.35 10.42
N VAL A 84 -10.02 0.63 9.27
CA VAL A 84 -10.64 0.40 7.96
C VAL A 84 -9.84 -0.66 7.22
N THR A 85 -10.54 -1.49 6.46
CA THR A 85 -9.90 -2.46 5.58
C THR A 85 -9.64 -1.79 4.24
N LEU A 86 -8.40 -1.85 3.79
CA LEU A 86 -7.95 -1.36 2.48
C LEU A 86 -7.71 -2.56 1.57
N ASP A 87 -8.22 -2.48 0.35
CA ASP A 87 -7.86 -3.40 -0.72
C ASP A 87 -6.85 -2.70 -1.64
N VAL A 88 -5.62 -3.19 -1.65
CA VAL A 88 -4.48 -2.68 -2.43
C VAL A 88 -4.33 -3.54 -3.68
N LEU A 89 -4.22 -2.95 -4.87
CA LEU A 89 -3.99 -3.69 -6.10
C LEU A 89 -2.72 -4.54 -6.01
N CYS A 90 -2.78 -5.70 -6.64
CA CYS A 90 -1.65 -6.59 -6.83
C CYS A 90 -1.87 -7.45 -8.08
N GLY A 91 -0.94 -8.35 -8.38
CA GLY A 91 -1.09 -9.31 -9.47
C GLY A 91 -0.46 -10.65 -9.14
N CYS A 92 -0.95 -11.71 -9.78
CA CYS A 92 -0.33 -13.02 -9.75
C CYS A 92 0.10 -13.42 -11.16
N SER A 93 1.21 -14.13 -11.23
CA SER A 93 1.67 -14.82 -12.43
C SER A 93 2.27 -16.15 -12.02
N ASN A 94 2.02 -17.18 -12.82
CA ASN A 94 2.58 -18.52 -12.57
C ASN A 94 4.08 -18.58 -12.92
N ASN A 95 4.60 -17.59 -13.63
CA ASN A 95 5.91 -17.64 -14.27
C ASN A 95 6.85 -16.53 -13.82
N ALA A 96 6.37 -15.55 -13.03
CA ALA A 96 7.16 -14.40 -12.60
C ALA A 96 6.55 -13.73 -11.37
N ASP A 97 7.40 -13.04 -10.62
CA ASP A 97 6.94 -12.08 -9.60
C ASP A 97 6.34 -10.85 -10.30
N MET A 98 5.18 -10.40 -9.79
CA MET A 98 4.50 -9.22 -10.31
C MET A 98 4.81 -8.01 -9.43
N VAL A 99 5.14 -6.89 -10.06
CA VAL A 99 5.39 -5.62 -9.38
C VAL A 99 4.37 -4.60 -9.86
N ILE A 100 3.72 -3.94 -8.90
CA ILE A 100 2.94 -2.73 -9.17
C ILE A 100 3.80 -1.54 -8.81
N TYR A 101 3.86 -0.58 -9.72
CA TYR A 101 4.64 0.64 -9.56
C TYR A 101 3.86 1.83 -10.11
N GLU A 102 4.05 2.99 -9.48
CA GLU A 102 3.51 4.25 -9.94
C GLU A 102 4.55 4.88 -10.88
N VAL A 103 4.18 5.09 -12.14
CA VAL A 103 5.04 5.77 -13.12
C VAL A 103 5.28 7.20 -12.65
N GLN A 104 6.54 7.52 -12.36
CA GLN A 104 6.94 8.89 -12.03
C GLN A 104 7.33 9.64 -13.31
N ASN A 105 7.07 10.94 -13.35
CA ASN A 105 7.54 11.78 -14.45
C ASN A 105 9.08 11.75 -14.48
N GLY A 106 9.64 11.38 -15.63
CA GLY A 106 11.08 11.49 -15.89
C GLY A 106 11.48 12.96 -15.99
N PHE A 107 12.63 13.31 -15.41
CA PHE A 107 13.27 14.61 -15.56
C PHE A 107 13.90 14.76 -16.95
#